data_AF-A0A5C1WKI1-F1
#
_entry.id   AF-A0A5C1WKI1-F1
#
_cell.length_a   1.000
_cell.length_b   1.000
_cell.length_c   1.000
_cell.angle_alpha   90.00
_cell.angle_beta   90.00
_cell.angle_gamma   90.00
#
_symmetry.space_group_name_H-M   'P 1'
#
loop_
_entity.id
_entity.type
_entity.pdbx_description
1 polymer ?
#
loop_
_entity_poly.entity_id
_entity_poly.type
_entity_poly.pdbx_seq_one_letter_code
_entity_poly.pdbx_strand_id
1 'polypeptide(L)'
;MARSTLAALLIYGLGRAAFALDIGPTTISVPVFGIPLDIPIQASLDSKSEGGGVQLDLAVTGDLKSLQDNALAIARKLPFPEDACARKGPNLVVNSIDSAHIRAEGDTAVIDVAGKVTAWGCAKVLGQKIKTKIATDRIAITIPVELYIPTPRQVALRVKGEASIKTGDPQITEIATALLGNLNQRFTDAVAKALDKDKARASVPEIPGLDVKIEQAVFAQDQDKLLVKAKADGHATSAAFESLIGLAGQKAP
;
A
#
# COMPACT_ATOMS: atom_id res chain seq x y z
N MET A 1 40.95 30.05 60.53
CA MET A 1 41.48 30.80 59.38
C MET A 1 42.33 29.85 58.54
N ALA A 2 42.02 29.74 57.24
CA ALA A 2 42.73 29.08 56.11
C ALA A 2 41.67 28.34 55.24
N ARG A 3 40.98 28.99 54.30
CA ARG A 3 41.33 29.24 52.88
C ARG A 3 41.59 27.99 52.02
N SER A 4 40.55 27.59 51.28
CA SER A 4 40.48 27.32 49.83
C SER A 4 41.38 26.29 49.13
N THR A 5 40.77 25.27 48.50
CA THR A 5 40.79 24.99 47.02
C THR A 5 39.88 23.78 46.73
N LEU A 6 38.64 23.98 46.27
CA LEU A 6 38.19 23.85 44.86
C LEU A 6 38.98 22.84 44.00
N ALA A 7 38.40 21.66 43.78
CA ALA A 7 38.70 20.81 42.63
C ALA A 7 37.36 20.36 42.03
N ALA A 8 36.76 21.26 41.24
CA ALA A 8 35.65 20.94 40.36
C ALA A 8 36.21 20.14 39.18
N LEU A 9 36.10 18.81 39.23
CA LEU A 9 36.26 17.99 38.03
C LEU A 9 35.01 18.16 37.18
N LEU A 10 35.13 19.01 36.18
CA LEU A 10 34.22 19.18 35.06
C LEU A 10 33.95 17.83 34.40
N ILE A 11 32.77 17.27 34.66
CA ILE A 11 32.13 16.32 33.77
C ILE A 11 31.64 17.13 32.56
N TYR A 12 32.56 17.50 31.67
CA TYR A 12 32.20 17.88 30.29
C TYR A 12 31.83 16.58 29.57
N GLY A 13 30.68 16.03 29.93
CA GLY A 13 29.95 15.17 29.01
C GLY A 13 29.60 16.03 27.82
N LEU A 14 30.27 15.84 26.69
CA LEU A 14 29.77 16.23 25.37
C LEU A 14 28.48 15.45 25.16
N GLY A 15 27.39 15.94 25.77
CA GLY A 15 26.05 15.45 25.58
C GLY A 15 25.71 15.70 24.13
N ARG A 16 25.87 14.68 23.29
CA ARG A 16 25.18 14.61 22.01
C ARG A 16 23.70 14.67 22.35
N ALA A 17 23.09 15.83 22.15
CA ALA A 17 21.66 16.00 22.32
C ALA A 17 20.98 15.12 21.27
N ALA A 18 20.44 14.00 21.72
CA ALA A 18 19.50 13.22 20.94
C ALA A 18 18.11 13.79 21.25
N PHE A 19 17.39 14.21 20.21
CA PHE A 19 16.02 14.67 20.35
C PHE A 19 15.11 13.66 19.67
N ALA A 20 14.23 13.06 20.45
CA ALA A 20 13.09 12.28 19.97
C ALA A 20 11.87 13.19 19.95
N LEU A 21 11.20 13.28 18.81
CA LEU A 21 9.98 14.06 18.62
C LEU A 21 8.89 13.15 18.06
N ASP A 22 7.84 12.95 18.83
CA ASP A 22 6.60 12.36 18.33
C ASP A 22 5.81 13.41 17.55
N ILE A 23 5.62 13.16 16.26
CA ILE A 23 4.75 13.95 15.40
C ILE A 23 3.33 13.44 15.64
N GLY A 24 2.49 14.32 16.18
CA GLY A 24 1.11 14.00 16.53
C GLY A 24 0.32 13.36 15.37
N PRO A 25 -0.74 12.59 15.68
CA PRO A 25 -1.48 11.87 14.66
C PRO A 25 -2.04 12.84 13.62
N THR A 26 -1.71 12.61 12.35
CA THR A 26 -2.26 13.36 11.22
C THR A 26 -3.07 12.40 10.35
N THR A 27 -4.09 12.90 9.67
CA THR A 27 -4.88 12.09 8.74
C THR A 27 -4.63 12.54 7.32
N ILE A 28 -4.39 11.61 6.41
CA ILE A 28 -4.33 11.86 4.98
C ILE A 28 -5.58 11.26 4.34
N SER A 29 -6.34 12.09 3.61
CA SER A 29 -7.48 11.61 2.83
C SER A 29 -7.03 11.28 1.41
N VAL A 30 -7.19 10.03 0.99
CA VAL A 30 -6.78 9.53 -0.32
C VAL A 30 -7.98 8.92 -1.05
N PRO A 31 -8.34 9.40 -2.25
CA PRO A 31 -9.40 8.78 -3.03
C PRO A 31 -8.91 7.50 -3.72
N VAL A 32 -9.46 6.35 -3.33
CA VAL A 32 -9.19 5.04 -3.95
C VAL A 32 -10.41 4.61 -4.76
N PHE A 33 -10.27 4.54 -6.08
CA PHE A 33 -11.40 4.31 -7.01
C PHE A 33 -12.61 5.25 -6.74
N GLY A 34 -12.32 6.51 -6.37
CA GLY A 34 -13.33 7.52 -6.05
C GLY A 34 -14.05 7.31 -4.70
N ILE A 35 -13.53 6.43 -3.84
CA ILE A 35 -13.94 6.29 -2.44
C ILE A 35 -12.92 7.07 -1.61
N PRO A 36 -13.30 8.11 -0.87
CA PRO A 36 -12.38 8.83 0.02
C PRO A 36 -12.01 7.92 1.19
N LEU A 37 -10.72 7.72 1.41
CA LEU A 37 -10.20 6.94 2.53
C LEU A 37 -9.34 7.84 3.40
N ASP A 38 -9.71 7.92 4.67
CA ASP A 38 -8.93 8.61 5.68
C ASP A 38 -7.93 7.64 6.31
N ILE A 39 -6.65 7.95 6.17
CA ILE A 39 -5.53 7.15 6.67
C ILE A 39 -4.88 7.93 7.82
N PRO A 40 -5.12 7.54 9.08
CA PRO A 40 -4.37 8.04 10.21
C PRO A 40 -2.89 7.65 10.08
N ILE A 41 -2.02 8.60 10.35
CA ILE A 41 -0.57 8.45 10.30
C ILE A 41 0.01 8.94 11.62
N GLN A 42 0.91 8.14 12.17
CA GLN A 42 1.77 8.50 13.29
C GLN A 42 3.21 8.48 12.81
N ALA A 43 4.01 9.44 13.24
CA ALA A 43 5.42 9.48 12.91
C ALA A 43 6.25 9.84 14.14
N SER A 44 7.41 9.21 14.29
CA SER A 44 8.40 9.54 15.30
C SER A 44 9.70 9.90 14.60
N LEU A 45 10.32 10.99 15.03
CA LEU A 45 11.58 11.49 14.50
C LEU A 45 12.62 11.49 15.61
N ASP A 46 13.65 10.68 15.46
CA ASP A 46 14.85 10.76 16.28
C ASP A 46 15.90 11.57 15.52
N SER A 47 16.62 12.43 16.23
CA SER A 47 17.67 13.25 15.62
C SER A 47 18.91 13.33 16.48
N LYS A 48 20.06 13.44 15.82
CA LYS A 48 21.38 13.50 16.45
C LYS A 48 22.28 14.47 15.70
N SER A 49 22.84 15.46 16.40
CA SER A 49 23.79 16.38 15.80
C SER A 49 25.13 15.70 15.48
N GLU A 50 25.61 15.84 14.25
CA GLU A 50 26.88 15.29 13.78
C GLU A 50 27.53 16.22 12.75
N GLY A 51 28.82 16.55 12.95
CA GLY A 51 29.65 17.16 11.89
C GLY A 51 29.16 18.49 11.29
N GLY A 52 28.36 19.29 12.00
CA GLY A 52 27.78 20.54 11.48
C GLY A 52 26.42 20.36 10.78
N GLY A 53 25.85 19.16 10.83
CA GLY A 53 24.47 18.85 10.43
C GLY A 53 23.74 18.03 11.48
N VAL A 54 22.58 17.50 11.09
CA VAL A 54 21.70 16.71 11.94
C VAL A 54 21.35 15.42 11.22
N GLN A 55 21.75 14.28 11.77
CA GLN A 55 21.27 12.97 11.35
C GLN A 55 19.84 12.77 11.86
N LEU A 56 18.99 12.22 11.01
CA LEU A 56 17.56 12.00 11.26
C LEU A 56 17.21 10.54 11.03
N ASP A 57 16.50 9.93 12.00
CA ASP A 57 15.89 8.62 11.86
C ASP A 57 14.37 8.80 12.00
N LEU A 58 13.63 8.52 10.93
CA LEU A 58 12.18 8.69 10.85
C LEU A 58 11.49 7.34 10.80
N ALA A 59 10.54 7.11 11.70
CA ALA A 59 9.61 5.98 11.63
C ALA A 59 8.19 6.49 11.42
N VAL A 60 7.48 5.92 10.44
CA VAL A 60 6.10 6.29 10.10
C VAL A 60 5.23 5.05 10.12
N THR A 61 4.06 5.15 10.74
CA THR A 61 3.03 4.11 10.75
C THR A 61 1.72 4.69 10.23
N GLY A 62 1.15 4.09 9.18
CA GLY A 62 -0.18 4.40 8.66
C GLY A 62 -1.18 3.30 8.98
N ASP A 63 -2.36 3.68 9.48
CA ASP A 63 -3.49 2.78 9.74
C ASP A 63 -4.36 2.64 8.49
N LEU A 64 -4.36 1.44 7.89
CA LEU A 64 -5.15 1.11 6.69
C LEU A 64 -6.49 0.46 7.02
N LYS A 65 -7.00 0.57 8.26
CA LYS A 65 -8.32 0.03 8.61
C LYS A 65 -9.43 0.56 7.72
N SER A 66 -9.43 1.84 7.38
CA SER A 66 -10.41 2.42 6.45
C SER A 66 -10.38 1.75 5.07
N LEU A 67 -9.20 1.36 4.59
CA LEU A 67 -9.05 0.58 3.35
C LEU A 67 -9.64 -0.83 3.49
N GLN A 68 -9.39 -1.51 4.62
CA GLN A 68 -9.94 -2.83 4.91
C GLN A 68 -11.47 -2.80 5.01
N ASP A 69 -12.03 -1.84 5.74
CA ASP A 69 -13.46 -1.67 5.95
C ASP A 69 -14.18 -1.35 4.62
N ASN A 70 -13.49 -0.70 3.68
CA ASN A 70 -14.00 -0.37 2.34
C ASN A 70 -13.58 -1.37 1.25
N ALA A 71 -12.92 -2.47 1.59
CA ALA A 71 -12.37 -3.42 0.61
C ALA A 71 -13.41 -3.93 -0.38
N LEU A 72 -14.63 -4.25 0.08
CA LEU A 72 -15.71 -4.73 -0.79
C LEU A 72 -16.19 -3.66 -1.77
N ALA A 73 -16.34 -2.41 -1.32
CA ALA A 73 -16.75 -1.31 -2.17
C ALA A 73 -15.70 -1.01 -3.24
N ILE A 74 -14.42 -1.10 -2.87
CA ILE A 74 -13.29 -0.97 -3.80
C ILE A 74 -13.25 -2.11 -4.80
N ALA A 75 -13.36 -3.36 -4.33
CA ALA A 75 -13.33 -4.55 -5.18
C ALA A 75 -14.44 -4.49 -6.25
N ARG A 76 -15.65 -4.05 -5.88
CA ARG A 76 -16.77 -3.87 -6.83
C ARG A 76 -16.54 -2.83 -7.92
N LYS A 77 -15.57 -1.91 -7.75
CA LYS A 77 -15.19 -0.92 -8.76
C LYS A 77 -14.05 -1.38 -9.68
N LEU A 78 -13.49 -2.58 -9.44
CA LEU A 78 -12.48 -3.14 -10.33
C LEU A 78 -13.10 -3.46 -11.69
N PRO A 79 -12.36 -3.27 -12.80
CA PRO A 79 -12.87 -3.52 -14.15
C PRO A 79 -12.89 -5.02 -14.43
N PHE A 80 -13.94 -5.71 -13.96
CA PHE A 80 -14.13 -7.12 -14.28
C PHE A 80 -14.72 -7.31 -15.68
N PRO A 81 -14.53 -8.49 -16.29
CA PRO A 81 -15.20 -8.82 -17.54
C PRO A 81 -16.73 -8.90 -17.35
N GLU A 82 -17.46 -8.06 -18.08
CA GLU A 82 -18.94 -8.02 -18.04
C GLU A 82 -19.59 -8.52 -19.35
N ASP A 83 -18.87 -8.51 -20.47
CA ASP A 83 -19.41 -8.92 -21.77
C ASP A 83 -19.28 -10.43 -21.98
N ALA A 84 -20.42 -11.12 -21.95
CA ALA A 84 -20.56 -12.54 -22.22
C ALA A 84 -20.04 -12.95 -23.62
N CYS A 85 -19.95 -12.03 -24.59
CA CYS A 85 -19.51 -12.29 -25.96
C CYS A 85 -18.36 -11.39 -26.43
N ALA A 86 -17.47 -10.99 -25.51
CA ALA A 86 -16.28 -10.19 -25.82
C ALA A 86 -15.38 -10.85 -26.89
N ARG A 87 -15.36 -12.19 -26.94
CA ARG A 87 -14.69 -12.99 -27.98
C ARG A 87 -15.54 -14.17 -28.44
N LYS A 88 -15.18 -14.75 -29.59
CA LYS A 88 -15.70 -16.05 -30.03
C LYS A 88 -15.26 -17.15 -29.06
N GLY A 89 -16.14 -18.10 -28.78
CA GLY A 89 -15.86 -19.22 -27.87
C GLY A 89 -16.24 -18.91 -26.41
N PRO A 90 -15.53 -19.48 -25.42
CA PRO A 90 -15.87 -19.31 -24.01
C PRO A 90 -15.41 -17.96 -23.45
N ASN A 91 -16.28 -17.35 -22.67
CA ASN A 91 -16.10 -16.10 -21.96
C ASN A 91 -16.49 -16.30 -20.50
N LEU A 92 -15.80 -15.60 -19.59
CA LEU A 92 -16.15 -15.55 -18.18
C LEU A 92 -16.67 -14.17 -17.87
N VAL A 93 -17.81 -14.11 -17.18
CA VAL A 93 -18.42 -12.87 -16.70
C VAL A 93 -18.49 -12.93 -15.19
N VAL A 94 -17.92 -11.94 -14.51
CA VAL A 94 -18.06 -11.80 -13.06
C VAL A 94 -19.41 -11.16 -12.78
N ASN A 95 -20.35 -11.93 -12.24
CA ASN A 95 -21.72 -11.46 -12.03
C ASN A 95 -21.85 -10.59 -10.77
N SER A 96 -21.10 -10.95 -9.73
CA SER A 96 -21.12 -10.23 -8.45
C SER A 96 -19.82 -10.45 -7.67
N ILE A 97 -19.47 -9.45 -6.87
CA ILE A 97 -18.49 -9.58 -5.79
C ILE A 97 -19.25 -9.54 -4.46
N ASP A 98 -19.17 -10.64 -3.74
CA ASP A 98 -19.96 -10.91 -2.55
C ASP A 98 -19.16 -10.57 -1.28
N SER A 99 -17.85 -10.77 -1.30
CA SER A 99 -16.94 -10.38 -0.20
C SER A 99 -15.57 -9.93 -0.72
N ALA A 100 -14.89 -9.10 0.07
CA ALA A 100 -13.49 -8.78 -0.11
C ALA A 100 -12.83 -8.49 1.24
N HIS A 101 -11.62 -8.99 1.43
CA HIS A 101 -10.84 -8.86 2.65
C HIS A 101 -9.40 -8.52 2.31
N ILE A 102 -8.75 -7.73 3.17
CA ILE A 102 -7.34 -7.38 3.03
C ILE A 102 -6.67 -7.68 4.38
N ARG A 103 -5.59 -8.45 4.34
CA ARG A 103 -4.83 -8.87 5.53
C ARG A 103 -3.34 -8.85 5.23
N ALA A 104 -2.49 -8.62 6.24
CA ALA A 104 -1.06 -8.83 6.05
C ALA A 104 -0.73 -10.33 6.15
N GLU A 105 0.22 -10.76 5.32
CA GLU A 105 0.86 -12.07 5.35
C GLU A 105 2.36 -11.86 5.18
N GLY A 106 3.07 -11.77 6.31
CA GLY A 106 4.47 -11.35 6.34
C GLY A 106 4.64 -9.89 5.91
N ASP A 107 5.46 -9.66 4.88
CA ASP A 107 5.73 -8.35 4.28
C ASP A 107 4.72 -7.95 3.18
N THR A 108 3.75 -8.83 2.91
CA THR A 108 2.81 -8.73 1.78
C THR A 108 1.41 -8.46 2.32
N ALA A 109 0.63 -7.63 1.63
CA ALA A 109 -0.81 -7.53 1.85
C ALA A 109 -1.52 -8.46 0.86
N VAL A 110 -2.36 -9.36 1.37
CA VAL A 110 -3.16 -10.28 0.57
C VAL A 110 -4.59 -9.75 0.50
N ILE A 111 -5.05 -9.51 -0.72
CA ILE A 111 -6.43 -9.12 -1.02
C ILE A 111 -7.16 -10.38 -1.48
N ASP A 112 -8.10 -10.85 -0.67
CA ASP A 112 -8.97 -11.99 -0.97
C ASP A 112 -10.35 -11.47 -1.39
N VAL A 113 -10.80 -11.80 -2.60
CA VAL A 113 -12.09 -11.40 -3.15
C VAL A 113 -12.89 -12.64 -3.50
N ALA A 114 -14.16 -12.71 -3.09
CA ALA A 114 -15.04 -13.81 -3.48
C ALA A 114 -16.33 -13.29 -4.11
N GLY A 115 -16.90 -14.07 -5.01
CA GLY A 115 -18.09 -13.67 -5.75
C GLY A 115 -18.66 -14.80 -6.59
N LYS A 116 -19.38 -14.40 -7.65
CA LYS A 116 -20.00 -15.33 -8.60
C LYS A 116 -19.53 -15.04 -10.02
N VAL A 117 -19.24 -16.10 -10.77
CA VAL A 117 -18.85 -16.04 -12.18
C VAL A 117 -19.78 -16.90 -13.02
N THR A 118 -20.04 -16.50 -14.26
CA THR A 118 -20.75 -17.30 -15.25
C THR A 118 -19.86 -17.51 -16.47
N ALA A 119 -19.71 -18.76 -16.88
CA ALA A 119 -19.13 -19.12 -18.16
C ALA A 119 -20.21 -19.03 -19.26
N TRP A 120 -19.89 -18.33 -20.33
CA TRP A 120 -20.73 -18.13 -21.51
C TRP A 120 -20.03 -18.64 -22.75
N GLY A 121 -20.76 -19.34 -23.61
CA GLY A 121 -20.32 -19.68 -24.97
C GLY A 121 -20.94 -18.72 -25.96
N CYS A 122 -20.13 -18.12 -26.82
CA CYS A 122 -20.63 -17.25 -27.88
C CYS A 122 -20.26 -17.74 -29.28
N ALA A 123 -21.29 -17.88 -30.11
CA ALA A 123 -21.19 -18.30 -31.50
C ALA A 123 -21.93 -17.31 -32.42
N LYS A 124 -21.52 -17.24 -33.69
CA LYS A 124 -22.22 -16.46 -34.71
C LYS A 124 -22.93 -17.42 -35.66
N VAL A 125 -24.25 -17.38 -35.70
CA VAL A 125 -25.09 -18.23 -36.56
C VAL A 125 -25.93 -17.33 -37.44
N LEU A 126 -25.83 -17.49 -38.76
CA LEU A 126 -26.57 -16.68 -39.74
C LEU A 126 -26.44 -15.15 -39.51
N GLY A 127 -25.24 -14.69 -39.18
CA GLY A 127 -24.99 -13.27 -38.92
C GLY A 127 -25.29 -12.81 -37.48
N GLN A 128 -26.06 -13.59 -36.71
CA GLN A 128 -26.49 -13.23 -35.35
C GLN A 128 -25.58 -13.83 -34.28
N LYS A 129 -25.33 -13.07 -33.20
CA LYS A 129 -24.58 -13.56 -32.02
C LYS A 129 -25.54 -14.33 -31.11
N ILE A 130 -25.27 -15.62 -30.91
CA ILE A 130 -25.97 -16.46 -29.94
C ILE A 130 -25.08 -16.60 -28.70
N LYS A 131 -25.65 -16.30 -27.53
CA LYS A 131 -25.01 -16.49 -26.23
C LYS A 131 -25.66 -17.65 -25.51
N THR A 132 -24.86 -18.61 -25.06
CA THR A 132 -25.31 -19.76 -24.29
C THR A 132 -24.65 -19.72 -22.93
N LYS A 133 -25.46 -19.78 -21.87
CA LYS A 133 -24.93 -19.94 -20.52
C LYS A 133 -24.43 -21.37 -20.37
N ILE A 134 -23.13 -21.53 -20.10
CA ILE A 134 -22.52 -22.85 -19.91
C ILE A 134 -22.74 -23.29 -18.46
N ALA A 135 -22.22 -22.52 -17.50
CA ALA A 135 -22.32 -22.83 -16.09
C ALA A 135 -22.08 -21.59 -15.22
N THR A 136 -22.49 -21.63 -13.96
CA THR A 136 -22.27 -20.56 -12.96
C THR A 136 -21.60 -21.16 -11.73
N ASP A 137 -20.62 -20.45 -11.18
CA ASP A 137 -19.91 -20.85 -9.98
C ASP A 137 -19.65 -19.69 -9.02
N ARG A 138 -19.12 -20.04 -7.86
CA ARG A 138 -18.33 -19.14 -7.03
C ARG A 138 -16.92 -18.99 -7.57
N ILE A 139 -16.40 -17.79 -7.42
CA ILE A 139 -15.01 -17.44 -7.73
C ILE A 139 -14.34 -16.95 -6.45
N ALA A 140 -13.08 -17.35 -6.25
CA ALA A 140 -12.19 -16.80 -5.25
C ALA A 140 -10.95 -16.26 -5.96
N ILE A 141 -10.61 -15.01 -5.67
CA ILE A 141 -9.48 -14.30 -6.26
C ILE A 141 -8.56 -13.87 -5.13
N THR A 142 -7.28 -14.19 -5.23
CA THR A 142 -6.27 -13.79 -4.25
C THR A 142 -5.20 -12.95 -4.94
N ILE A 143 -4.96 -11.75 -4.43
CA ILE A 143 -4.01 -10.78 -5.00
C ILE A 143 -2.96 -10.43 -3.94
N PRO A 144 -1.74 -10.95 -4.07
CA PRO A 144 -0.63 -10.56 -3.22
C PRO A 144 -0.08 -9.20 -3.68
N VAL A 145 0.03 -8.23 -2.77
CA VAL A 145 0.56 -6.89 -3.02
C VAL A 145 1.70 -6.61 -2.05
N GLU A 146 2.80 -6.06 -2.55
CA GLU A 146 3.92 -5.65 -1.71
C GLU A 146 4.27 -4.18 -1.89
N LEU A 147 4.91 -3.63 -0.86
CA LEU A 147 5.55 -2.33 -0.93
C LEU A 147 6.97 -2.52 -1.49
N TYR A 148 7.40 -1.59 -2.34
CA TYR A 148 8.77 -1.52 -2.81
C TYR A 148 9.23 -0.07 -2.90
N ILE A 149 10.55 0.11 -2.94
CA ILE A 149 11.21 1.42 -2.91
C ILE A 149 11.83 1.65 -4.31
N PRO A 150 11.09 2.23 -5.28
CA PRO A 150 11.61 2.48 -6.62
C PRO A 150 12.76 3.50 -6.65
N THR A 151 12.76 4.45 -5.73
CA THR A 151 13.83 5.45 -5.55
C THR A 151 14.04 5.69 -4.06
N PRO A 152 15.20 6.22 -3.64
CA PRO A 152 15.48 6.50 -2.23
C PRO A 152 14.41 7.35 -1.51
N ARG A 153 13.58 8.11 -2.22
CA ARG A 153 12.57 9.00 -1.63
C ARG A 153 11.14 8.55 -1.87
N GLN A 154 10.93 7.38 -2.47
CA GLN A 154 9.61 6.96 -2.91
C GLN A 154 9.31 5.53 -2.46
N VAL A 155 8.09 5.34 -1.96
CA VAL A 155 7.49 4.02 -1.75
C VAL A 155 6.36 3.85 -2.76
N ALA A 156 6.24 2.67 -3.33
CA ALA A 156 5.19 2.32 -4.27
C ALA A 156 4.63 0.93 -3.97
N LEU A 157 3.43 0.66 -4.50
CA LEU A 157 2.78 -0.64 -4.44
C LEU A 157 2.96 -1.40 -5.75
N ARG A 158 3.15 -2.72 -5.66
CA ARG A 158 3.10 -3.62 -6.83
C ARG A 158 2.49 -4.96 -6.46
N VAL A 159 2.02 -5.70 -7.45
CA VAL A 159 1.58 -7.08 -7.26
C VAL A 159 2.81 -7.96 -7.06
N LYS A 160 2.81 -8.80 -6.02
CA LYS A 160 3.90 -9.74 -5.71
C LYS A 160 3.63 -11.09 -6.36
N GLY A 161 4.12 -11.28 -7.58
CA GLY A 161 3.85 -12.48 -8.38
C GLY A 161 2.50 -12.40 -9.09
N GLU A 162 1.85 -13.55 -9.28
CA GLU A 162 0.57 -13.64 -10.00
C GLU A 162 -0.64 -13.65 -9.07
N ALA A 163 -1.69 -12.93 -9.46
CA ALA A 163 -3.00 -13.09 -8.83
C ALA A 163 -3.56 -14.49 -9.15
N SER A 164 -4.14 -15.15 -8.14
CA SER A 164 -4.74 -16.47 -8.28
C SER A 164 -6.25 -16.35 -8.41
N ILE A 165 -6.84 -17.09 -9.34
CA ILE A 165 -8.28 -17.23 -9.49
C ILE A 165 -8.65 -18.71 -9.36
N LYS A 166 -9.58 -19.02 -8.47
CA LYS A 166 -10.07 -20.38 -8.20
C LYS A 166 -11.59 -20.43 -8.36
N THR A 167 -12.06 -21.54 -8.89
CA THR A 167 -13.47 -21.89 -9.04
C THR A 167 -13.74 -23.22 -8.32
N GLY A 168 -14.98 -23.46 -7.89
CA GLY A 168 -15.37 -24.67 -7.17
C GLY A 168 -15.72 -25.85 -8.08
N ASP A 169 -16.14 -25.60 -9.32
CA ASP A 169 -16.56 -26.58 -10.31
C ASP A 169 -15.38 -26.95 -11.24
N PRO A 170 -15.03 -28.24 -11.37
CA PRO A 170 -13.94 -28.69 -12.26
C PRO A 170 -14.13 -28.33 -13.75
N GLN A 171 -15.37 -28.33 -14.26
CA GLN A 171 -15.66 -27.98 -15.66
C GLN A 171 -15.46 -26.48 -15.90
N ILE A 172 -15.90 -25.67 -14.94
CA ILE A 172 -15.62 -24.24 -14.97
C ILE A 172 -14.13 -24.02 -14.74
N THR A 173 -13.46 -24.81 -13.91
CA THR A 173 -12.02 -24.72 -13.69
C THR A 173 -11.24 -25.06 -14.95
N GLU A 174 -11.68 -26.00 -15.79
CA GLU A 174 -11.04 -26.33 -17.07
C GLU A 174 -11.22 -25.21 -18.10
N ILE A 175 -12.46 -24.75 -18.29
CA ILE A 175 -12.78 -23.58 -19.13
C ILE A 175 -12.02 -22.36 -18.62
N ALA A 176 -12.01 -22.17 -17.31
CA ALA A 176 -11.30 -21.11 -16.66
C ALA A 176 -9.81 -21.31 -16.91
N THR A 177 -9.16 -22.44 -16.65
CA THR A 177 -7.71 -22.65 -16.84
C THR A 177 -7.22 -22.27 -18.23
N ALA A 178 -7.94 -22.68 -19.29
CA ALA A 178 -7.64 -22.30 -20.67
C ALA A 178 -7.76 -20.78 -20.91
N LEU A 179 -8.60 -20.09 -20.15
CA LEU A 179 -8.80 -18.64 -20.16
C LEU A 179 -8.01 -17.89 -19.08
N LEU A 180 -7.61 -18.56 -17.99
CA LEU A 180 -7.12 -18.06 -16.70
C LEU A 180 -5.62 -17.92 -16.70
N GLY A 181 -4.88 -18.73 -17.46
CA GLY A 181 -3.47 -18.41 -17.72
C GLY A 181 -3.33 -16.99 -18.28
N ASN A 182 -4.26 -16.59 -19.15
CA ASN A 182 -4.35 -15.22 -19.65
C ASN A 182 -5.13 -14.30 -18.69
N LEU A 183 -6.12 -14.79 -17.93
CA LEU A 183 -6.91 -13.95 -17.02
C LEU A 183 -6.12 -13.55 -15.77
N ASN A 184 -5.38 -14.46 -15.13
CA ASN A 184 -4.49 -14.18 -14.01
C ASN A 184 -3.46 -13.15 -14.43
N GLN A 185 -2.83 -13.32 -15.60
CA GLN A 185 -1.89 -12.33 -16.13
C GLN A 185 -2.59 -11.01 -16.45
N ARG A 186 -3.72 -11.00 -17.19
CA ARG A 186 -4.46 -9.76 -17.50
C ARG A 186 -4.97 -9.04 -16.27
N PHE A 187 -5.41 -9.79 -15.27
CA PHE A 187 -5.89 -9.24 -14.02
C PHE A 187 -4.73 -8.70 -13.20
N THR A 188 -3.62 -9.43 -13.12
CA THR A 188 -2.34 -8.95 -12.57
C THR A 188 -1.90 -7.68 -13.28
N ASP A 189 -1.90 -7.63 -14.61
CA ASP A 189 -1.54 -6.47 -15.42
C ASP A 189 -2.51 -5.31 -15.21
N ALA A 190 -3.81 -5.57 -15.08
CA ALA A 190 -4.82 -4.55 -14.83
C ALA A 190 -4.67 -3.94 -13.43
N VAL A 191 -4.43 -4.78 -12.43
CA VAL A 191 -4.16 -4.34 -11.05
C VAL A 191 -2.82 -3.62 -10.99
N ALA A 192 -1.76 -4.19 -11.57
CA ALA A 192 -0.44 -3.57 -11.66
C ALA A 192 -0.52 -2.22 -12.36
N LYS A 193 -1.24 -2.10 -13.49
CA LYS A 193 -1.48 -0.83 -14.17
C LYS A 193 -2.30 0.15 -13.35
N ALA A 194 -3.21 -0.33 -12.51
CA ALA A 194 -3.95 0.53 -11.59
C ALA A 194 -3.04 1.07 -10.46
N LEU A 195 -2.10 0.23 -9.98
CA LEU A 195 -1.11 0.58 -8.96
C LEU A 195 0.05 1.44 -9.52
N ASP A 196 0.47 1.21 -10.77
CA ASP A 196 1.63 1.89 -11.38
C ASP A 196 1.31 3.32 -11.83
N LYS A 197 0.03 3.69 -11.93
CA LYS A 197 -0.35 5.10 -12.04
C LYS A 197 0.22 5.85 -10.83
N ASP A 198 0.64 7.10 -11.02
CA ASP A 198 1.24 8.00 -9.99
C ASP A 198 0.46 8.11 -8.67
N LYS A 199 -0.74 7.52 -8.60
CA LYS A 199 -1.67 7.49 -7.48
C LYS A 199 -1.34 6.44 -6.39
N ALA A 200 -0.56 5.39 -6.68
CA ALA A 200 -0.14 4.41 -5.66
C ALA A 200 1.35 4.53 -5.28
N ARG A 201 1.88 5.76 -5.41
CA ARG A 201 3.22 6.13 -5.01
C ARG A 201 3.13 7.22 -3.95
N ALA A 202 3.96 7.11 -2.92
CA ALA A 202 4.15 8.13 -1.91
C ALA A 202 5.61 8.57 -1.96
N SER A 203 5.84 9.88 -2.09
CA SER A 203 7.18 10.45 -2.17
C SER A 203 7.43 11.43 -1.04
N VAL A 204 8.64 11.40 -0.48
CA VAL A 204 9.13 12.46 0.41
C VAL A 204 9.44 13.70 -0.44
N PRO A 205 8.75 14.83 -0.22
CA PRO A 205 8.96 16.04 -1.02
C PRO A 205 10.39 16.53 -0.90
N GLU A 206 10.94 17.14 -1.96
CA GLU A 206 12.26 17.75 -1.94
C GLU A 206 12.25 18.99 -1.05
N ILE A 207 13.10 18.98 -0.02
CA ILE A 207 13.28 20.10 0.90
C ILE A 207 14.76 20.49 0.80
N PRO A 208 15.08 21.75 0.44
CA PRO A 208 16.47 22.20 0.36
C PRO A 208 17.23 21.97 1.66
N GLY A 209 18.40 21.34 1.55
CA GLY A 209 19.24 21.02 2.71
C GLY A 209 18.76 19.83 3.54
N LEU A 210 17.81 19.03 3.04
CA LEU A 210 17.38 17.76 3.62
C LEU A 210 17.57 16.63 2.59
N ASP A 211 18.45 15.70 2.94
CA ASP A 211 18.59 14.41 2.27
C ASP A 211 17.85 13.33 3.07
N VAL A 212 17.03 12.53 2.40
CA VAL A 212 16.24 11.44 3.01
C VAL A 212 16.31 10.22 2.13
N LYS A 213 16.57 9.08 2.76
CA LYS A 213 16.55 7.76 2.15
C LYS A 213 15.63 6.85 2.93
N ILE A 214 14.59 6.37 2.27
CA ILE A 214 13.69 5.35 2.78
C ILE A 214 14.46 4.02 2.74
N GLU A 215 14.66 3.43 3.91
CA GLU A 215 15.37 2.16 4.07
C GLU A 215 14.42 0.97 4.00
N GLN A 216 13.21 1.15 4.54
CA GLN A 216 12.25 0.06 4.67
C GLN A 216 10.82 0.57 4.51
N ALA A 217 9.99 -0.22 3.84
CA ALA A 217 8.54 -0.08 3.83
C ALA A 217 7.91 -1.48 3.84
N VAL A 218 7.07 -1.77 4.82
CA VAL A 218 6.47 -3.11 5.01
C VAL A 218 5.02 -3.01 5.46
N PHE A 219 4.23 -4.00 5.07
CA PHE A 219 2.95 -4.24 5.70
C PHE A 219 3.14 -4.90 7.07
N ALA A 220 2.22 -4.62 7.98
CA ALA A 220 2.14 -5.29 9.27
C ALA A 220 0.67 -5.49 9.65
N GLN A 221 0.40 -6.49 10.49
CA GLN A 221 -0.91 -6.68 11.11
C GLN A 221 -0.80 -6.30 12.58
N ASP A 222 -1.72 -5.48 13.07
CA ASP A 222 -1.94 -5.24 14.49
C ASP A 222 -3.41 -5.52 14.82
N GLN A 223 -3.66 -6.66 15.46
CA GLN A 223 -5.02 -7.18 15.69
C GLN A 223 -5.83 -7.24 14.38
N ASP A 224 -6.92 -6.49 14.26
CA ASP A 224 -7.76 -6.40 13.08
C ASP A 224 -7.26 -5.37 12.05
N LYS A 225 -6.24 -4.58 12.39
CA LYS A 225 -5.73 -3.47 11.57
C LYS A 225 -4.56 -3.88 10.68
N LEU A 226 -4.71 -3.59 9.40
CA LEU A 226 -3.61 -3.55 8.46
C LEU A 226 -2.85 -2.23 8.65
N LEU A 227 -1.55 -2.32 8.83
CA LEU A 227 -0.67 -1.16 8.97
C LEU A 227 0.34 -1.13 7.83
N VAL A 228 0.78 0.07 7.48
CA VAL A 228 2.00 0.31 6.69
C VAL A 228 3.03 0.93 7.61
N LYS A 229 4.21 0.33 7.69
CA LYS A 229 5.34 0.85 8.45
C LYS A 229 6.46 1.21 7.50
N ALA A 230 6.96 2.44 7.61
CA ALA A 230 8.11 2.91 6.85
C ALA A 230 9.19 3.43 7.79
N LYS A 231 10.45 3.21 7.41
CA LYS A 231 11.63 3.77 8.07
C LYS A 231 12.46 4.51 7.04
N ALA A 232 12.94 5.68 7.40
CA ALA A 232 13.80 6.49 6.58
C ALA A 232 14.92 7.10 7.42
N ASP A 233 16.12 7.10 6.87
CA ASP A 233 17.27 7.76 7.44
C ASP A 233 17.54 9.03 6.62
N GLY A 234 18.08 10.06 7.25
CA GLY A 234 18.32 11.32 6.57
C GLY A 234 19.41 12.17 7.21
N HIS A 235 19.81 13.19 6.47
CA HIS A 235 20.72 14.21 6.93
C HIS A 235 20.16 15.58 6.58
N ALA A 236 20.04 16.44 7.59
CA ALA A 236 19.60 17.81 7.43
C ALA A 236 20.72 18.79 7.78
N THR A 237 20.79 19.88 7.02
CA THR A 237 21.45 21.10 7.49
C THR A 237 20.68 21.65 8.69
N SER A 238 21.36 22.39 9.59
CA SER A 238 20.70 22.98 10.76
C SER A 238 19.51 23.86 10.38
N ALA A 239 19.63 24.65 9.30
CA ALA A 239 18.53 25.49 8.81
C ALA A 239 17.32 24.69 8.30
N ALA A 240 17.55 23.58 7.60
CA ALA A 240 16.49 22.69 7.16
C ALA A 240 15.81 21.99 8.36
N PHE A 241 16.61 21.56 9.35
CA PHE A 241 16.09 20.93 10.56
C PHE A 241 15.22 21.89 11.40
N GLU A 242 15.66 23.13 11.60
CA GLU A 242 14.86 24.16 12.28
C GLU A 242 13.53 24.43 11.56
N SER A 243 13.55 24.45 10.22
CA SER A 243 12.35 24.60 9.40
C SER A 243 11.38 23.42 9.58
N LEU A 244 11.89 22.19 9.65
CA LEU A 244 11.08 20.98 9.88
C LEU A 244 10.42 20.99 11.26
N ILE A 245 11.17 21.34 12.31
CA ILE A 245 10.61 21.47 13.67
C ILE A 245 9.54 22.56 13.71
N GLY A 246 9.77 23.70 13.06
CA GLY A 246 8.79 24.79 12.97
C GLY A 246 7.47 24.35 12.33
N LEU A 247 7.54 23.55 11.26
CA LEU A 247 6.36 22.99 10.59
C LEU A 247 5.62 21.95 11.45
N ALA A 248 6.37 21.12 12.19
CA ALA A 248 5.80 20.13 13.11
C ALA A 248 5.10 20.81 14.30
N GLY A 249 5.70 21.89 14.83
CA GLY A 249 5.17 22.64 15.97
C GLY A 249 3.93 23.50 15.66
N GLN A 250 3.78 23.98 14.43
CA GLN A 250 2.62 24.80 14.03
C GLN A 250 1.33 23.98 13.78
N LYS A 251 1.43 22.65 13.66
CA LYS A 251 0.29 21.77 13.37
C LYS A 251 -0.37 21.14 14.60
N ALA A 252 0.05 21.51 15.82
CA ALA A 252 -0.65 21.15 17.05
C ALA A 252 -1.75 22.19 17.35
N PRO A 253 -3.05 21.86 17.18
CA PRO A 253 -4.13 22.63 17.80
C PRO A 253 -4.13 22.46 19.33
#